data_AF-A0A418N502-F1
#
_entry.id   AF-A0A418N502-F1
#
_cell.length_a   1.000
_cell.length_b   1.000
_cell.length_c   1.000
_cell.angle_alpha   90.00
_cell.angle_beta   90.00
_cell.angle_gamma   90.00
#
_symmetry.space_group_name_H-M   'P 1'
#
loop_
_entity.id
_entity.type
_entity.pdbx_description
1 polymer ?
#
loop_
_entity_poly.entity_id
_entity_poly.type
_entity_poly.pdbx_seq_one_letter_code
_entity_poly.pdbx_strand_id
1 'polypeptide(L)'
;MKNQYIPIQKGLQKDVLYKGLKAKYIMYCLYLVLTAIMLGLVISTFIPMIWALLLMAIVIAIVFLVLLFYSRTYGANGFVKKLADSQKPDTIKVSNPFENLLLWKNR
;
A
#
# COMPACT_ATOMS: atom_id res chain seq x y z
N MET A 1 -29.40 -28.00 22.39
CA MET A 1 -28.89 -27.44 21.13
C MET A 1 -27.53 -28.05 20.86
N LYS A 2 -27.35 -28.75 19.73
CA LYS A 2 -26.10 -29.46 19.43
C LYS A 2 -25.10 -28.43 18.89
N ASN A 3 -24.04 -28.11 19.64
CA ASN A 3 -23.02 -27.16 19.21
C ASN A 3 -22.21 -27.77 18.07
N GLN A 4 -22.59 -27.45 16.84
CA GLN A 4 -21.91 -27.91 15.64
C GLN A 4 -20.95 -26.80 15.18
N TYR A 5 -19.66 -27.00 15.41
CA TYR A 5 -18.61 -26.08 14.97
C TYR A 5 -18.32 -26.32 13.49
N ILE A 6 -18.69 -25.37 12.64
CA ILE A 6 -18.35 -25.39 11.22
C ILE A 6 -16.97 -24.73 11.07
N PRO A 7 -15.94 -25.46 10.59
CA PRO A 7 -14.65 -24.85 10.33
C PRO A 7 -14.77 -23.84 9.18
N ILE A 8 -14.55 -22.57 9.49
CA ILE A 8 -14.50 -21.51 8.48
C ILE A 8 -13.20 -21.67 7.70
N GLN A 9 -13.31 -22.06 6.44
CA GLN A 9 -12.19 -22.17 5.51
C GLN A 9 -11.64 -20.76 5.19
N LYS A 10 -10.59 -20.33 5.89
CA LYS A 10 -9.99 -18.98 5.77
C LYS A 10 -9.24 -18.71 4.45
N GLY A 11 -9.39 -19.57 3.44
CA GLY A 11 -8.65 -19.52 2.17
C GLY A 11 -9.25 -18.60 1.09
N LEU A 12 -10.52 -18.22 1.18
CA LEU A 12 -11.19 -17.44 0.12
C LEU A 12 -10.79 -15.95 0.05
N GLN A 13 -10.05 -15.45 1.03
CA GLN A 13 -9.73 -14.03 1.16
C GLN A 13 -8.24 -13.75 0.89
N LYS A 14 -7.68 -14.41 -0.14
CA LYS A 14 -6.29 -14.17 -0.56
C LYS A 14 -6.25 -12.92 -1.45
N ASP A 15 -5.44 -11.93 -1.07
CA ASP A 15 -5.24 -10.72 -1.87
C ASP A 15 -4.88 -11.07 -3.33
N VAL A 16 -5.51 -10.38 -4.28
CA VAL A 16 -5.14 -10.50 -5.70
C VAL A 16 -3.72 -9.94 -5.88
N LEU A 17 -2.81 -10.81 -6.31
CA LEU A 17 -1.38 -10.55 -6.49
C LEU A 17 -0.99 -10.82 -7.95
N TYR A 18 -0.36 -9.86 -8.61
CA TYR A 18 0.27 -10.04 -9.93
C TYR A 18 1.78 -9.92 -9.79
N LYS A 19 2.55 -10.99 -10.02
CA LYS A 19 4.03 -11.00 -9.88
C LYS A 19 4.56 -10.41 -8.55
N GLY A 20 3.82 -10.57 -7.44
CA GLY A 20 4.16 -10.00 -6.12
C GLY A 20 3.75 -8.53 -5.92
N LEU A 21 3.18 -7.89 -6.94
CA LEU A 21 2.47 -6.61 -6.83
C LEU A 21 1.05 -6.85 -6.32
N LYS A 22 0.69 -6.18 -5.23
CA LYS A 22 -0.71 -6.16 -4.77
C LYS A 22 -1.55 -5.29 -5.69
N ALA A 23 -2.84 -5.62 -5.84
CA ALA A 23 -3.79 -4.92 -6.72
C ALA A 23 -3.73 -3.38 -6.64
N LYS A 24 -3.56 -2.82 -5.43
CA LYS A 24 -3.42 -1.37 -5.22
C LYS A 24 -2.22 -0.74 -5.96
N TYR A 25 -1.07 -1.41 -5.98
CA TYR A 25 0.12 -0.92 -6.68
C TYR A 25 0.03 -1.11 -8.20
N ILE A 26 -0.74 -2.09 -8.67
CA ILE A 26 -1.05 -2.24 -10.10
C ILE A 26 -1.84 -1.01 -10.57
N MET A 27 -2.85 -0.60 -9.81
CA MET A 27 -3.62 0.61 -10.11
C MET A 27 -2.75 1.86 -10.13
N TYR A 28 -1.84 2.02 -9.15
CA TYR A 28 -0.87 3.12 -9.18
C TYR A 28 0.02 3.10 -10.41
N CYS A 29 0.48 1.93 -10.84
CA CYS A 29 1.27 1.80 -12.06
C CYS A 29 0.48 2.25 -13.29
N LEU A 30 -0.80 1.90 -13.40
CA LEU A 30 -1.67 2.34 -14.50
C LEU A 30 -1.85 3.86 -14.52
N TYR A 31 -2.14 4.48 -13.37
CA TYR A 31 -2.25 5.94 -13.27
C TYR A 31 -0.93 6.63 -13.62
N LEU A 32 0.21 6.06 -13.20
CA LEU A 32 1.54 6.61 -13.48
C LEU A 32 1.91 6.49 -14.95
N VAL A 33 1.57 5.39 -15.62
CA VAL A 33 1.78 5.26 -17.07
C VAL A 33 0.94 6.28 -17.83
N LEU A 34 -0.34 6.46 -17.47
CA LEU A 34 -1.21 7.44 -18.11
C LEU A 34 -0.68 8.87 -17.94
N THR A 35 -0.28 9.23 -16.72
CA THR A 35 0.30 10.56 -16.43
C THR A 35 1.65 10.76 -17.11
N ALA A 36 2.47 9.72 -17.21
CA ALA A 36 3.74 9.77 -17.93
C ALA A 36 3.54 10.00 -19.44
N ILE A 37 2.52 9.39 -20.06
CA ILE A 37 2.18 9.65 -21.47
C ILE A 37 1.78 11.11 -21.65
N MET A 38 0.92 11.65 -20.78
CA MET A 38 0.48 13.05 -20.83
C MET A 38 1.67 14.01 -20.66
N LEU A 39 2.54 13.77 -19.69
CA LEU A 39 3.76 14.56 -19.48
C LEU A 39 4.72 14.45 -20.66
N GLY A 40 4.91 13.25 -21.20
CA GLY A 40 5.75 13.03 -22.36
C GLY A 40 5.29 13.82 -23.58
N LEU A 41 3.97 13.91 -23.81
CA LEU A 41 3.39 14.75 -24.87
C LEU A 41 3.71 16.23 -24.66
N VAL A 42 3.52 16.75 -23.45
CA VAL A 42 3.84 18.16 -23.12
C VAL A 42 5.33 18.45 -23.29
N ILE A 43 6.21 17.57 -22.81
CA ILE A 43 7.67 17.74 -22.90
C ILE A 43 8.12 17.70 -24.37
N SER A 44 7.46 16.90 -25.21
CA SER A 44 7.80 16.80 -26.64
C SER A 44 7.59 18.11 -27.42
N THR A 45 6.83 19.07 -26.87
CA THR A 45 6.69 20.42 -27.44
C THR A 45 7.96 21.26 -27.29
N PHE A 46 8.79 20.96 -26.28
CA PHE A 46 9.99 21.75 -25.96
C PHE A 46 11.30 21.06 -26.35
N ILE A 47 11.31 19.73 -26.38
CA ILE A 47 12.50 18.90 -26.59
C ILE A 47 12.23 17.92 -27.73
N PRO A 48 13.24 17.56 -28.57
CA PRO A 48 13.06 16.56 -29.60
C PRO A 48 12.46 15.26 -29.03
N MET A 49 11.49 14.69 -29.76
CA MET A 49 10.65 13.61 -29.26
C MET A 49 11.43 12.38 -28.78
N ILE A 50 12.55 12.04 -29.44
CA ILE A 50 13.41 10.92 -29.04
C ILE A 50 13.96 11.11 -27.62
N TRP A 51 14.45 12.32 -27.31
CA TRP A 51 14.99 12.62 -25.98
C TRP A 51 13.91 12.65 -24.91
N ALA A 52 12.75 13.22 -25.22
CA ALA A 52 11.60 13.21 -24.33
C ALA A 52 11.15 11.78 -24.01
N LEU A 53 11.07 10.90 -25.00
CA LEU A 53 10.65 9.51 -24.83
C LEU A 53 11.67 8.70 -24.02
N LEU A 54 12.97 8.89 -24.28
CA LEU A 54 14.05 8.22 -23.54
C LEU A 54 14.02 8.62 -22.06
N LEU A 55 13.87 9.92 -21.78
CA LEU A 55 13.74 10.45 -20.42
C LEU A 55 12.52 9.84 -19.72
N MET A 56 11.35 9.86 -20.37
CA MET A 56 10.14 9.30 -19.78
C MET A 56 10.24 7.78 -19.53
N ALA A 57 10.87 7.03 -20.44
CA ALA A 57 11.09 5.60 -20.25
C ALA A 57 11.95 5.31 -19.01
N ILE A 58 13.02 6.08 -18.80
CA ILE A 58 13.87 5.96 -17.60
C ILE A 58 13.07 6.29 -16.34
N VAL A 59 12.31 7.38 -16.34
CA VAL A 59 11.49 7.78 -15.19
C VAL A 59 10.46 6.71 -14.83
N ILE A 60 9.74 6.16 -15.81
CA ILE A 60 8.78 5.07 -15.60
C ILE A 60 9.47 3.84 -15.00
N ALA A 61 10.64 3.46 -15.51
CA ALA A 61 11.39 2.32 -14.99
C ALA A 61 11.80 2.52 -13.52
N ILE A 62 12.32 3.70 -13.16
CA ILE A 62 12.70 4.03 -11.79
C ILE A 62 11.48 3.97 -10.85
N VAL A 63 10.39 4.63 -11.24
CA VAL A 63 9.15 4.66 -10.43
C VAL A 63 8.58 3.25 -10.27
N PHE A 64 8.62 2.42 -11.31
CA PHE A 64 8.18 1.03 -11.24
C PHE A 64 9.02 0.21 -10.26
N LEU A 65 10.34 0.36 -10.26
CA LEU A 65 11.22 -0.30 -9.29
C LEU A 65 10.93 0.14 -7.85
N VAL A 66 10.68 1.43 -7.63
CA VAL A 66 10.29 1.96 -6.32
C VAL A 66 8.95 1.37 -5.86
N LEU A 67 7.95 1.29 -6.74
CA LEU A 67 6.66 0.67 -6.42
C LEU A 67 6.80 -0.83 -6.11
N LEU A 68 7.66 -1.54 -6.85
CA LEU A 68 7.97 -2.94 -6.57
C LEU A 68 8.58 -3.09 -5.17
N PHE A 69 9.53 -2.25 -4.81
CA PHE A 69 10.13 -2.23 -3.49
C PHE A 69 9.08 -1.96 -2.40
N TYR A 70 8.26 -0.92 -2.57
CA TYR A 70 7.20 -0.58 -1.62
C TYR A 70 6.16 -1.69 -1.47
N SER A 71 5.74 -2.30 -2.58
CA SER A 71 4.78 -3.41 -2.56
C SER A 71 5.32 -4.61 -1.79
N ARG A 72 6.61 -4.93 -1.95
CA ARG A 72 7.27 -6.04 -1.24
C ARG A 72 7.50 -5.74 0.23
N THR A 73 8.01 -4.54 0.55
CA THR A 73 8.39 -4.17 1.93
C THR A 73 7.17 -3.87 2.81
N TYR A 74 6.18 -3.17 2.28
CA TYR A 74 5.05 -2.65 3.07
C TYR A 74 3.70 -3.29 2.75
N GLY A 75 3.57 -4.01 1.63
CA GLY A 75 2.26 -4.46 1.18
C GLY A 75 1.28 -3.30 0.94
N ALA A 76 -0.03 -3.58 0.87
CA ALA A 76 -1.01 -2.62 0.36
C ALA A 76 -1.18 -1.37 1.25
N ASN A 77 -1.17 -1.56 2.57
CA ASN A 77 -1.43 -0.50 3.54
C ASN A 77 -0.32 -0.38 4.61
N GLY A 78 0.75 -1.16 4.55
CA GLY A 78 1.77 -1.17 5.61
C GLY A 78 2.59 0.11 5.68
N PHE A 79 2.73 0.86 4.59
CA PHE A 79 3.45 2.14 4.62
C PHE A 79 2.67 3.16 5.47
N VAL A 80 1.36 3.25 5.25
CA VAL A 80 0.47 4.12 6.05
C VAL A 80 0.49 3.72 7.52
N LYS A 81 0.49 2.42 7.81
CA LYS A 81 0.61 1.91 9.19
C LYS A 81 1.94 2.30 9.83
N LYS A 82 3.06 2.09 9.14
CA LYS A 82 4.39 2.50 9.63
C LYS A 82 4.48 4.00 9.86
N LEU A 83 3.88 4.81 8.98
CA LEU A 83 3.86 6.26 9.13
C LEU A 83 2.99 6.70 10.31
N ALA A 84 1.86 6.02 10.54
CA ALA A 84 1.03 6.25 11.72
C ALA A 84 1.75 5.83 13.02
N ASP A 85 2.43 4.68 12.99
CA ASP A 85 3.23 4.19 14.12
C ASP A 85 4.40 5.12 14.45
N SER A 86 4.95 5.81 13.45
CA SER A 86 6.02 6.81 13.65
C SER A 86 5.51 8.11 14.28
N GLN A 87 4.20 8.38 14.20
CA GLN A 87 3.59 9.60 14.74
C GLN A 87 3.00 9.40 16.14
N LYS A 88 3.07 8.18 16.70
CA LYS A 88 2.55 7.91 18.03
C LYS A 88 3.47 8.50 19.10
N PRO A 89 2.92 9.00 20.22
CA PRO A 89 3.72 9.39 21.37
C PRO A 89 4.37 8.16 22.03
N ASP A 90 5.60 8.31 22.55
CA ASP A 90 6.34 7.22 23.20
C ASP A 90 5.68 6.75 24.49
N THR A 91 5.00 7.65 25.21
CA THR A 91 4.32 7.35 26.45
C THR A 91 2.95 8.03 26.50
N ILE A 92 1.95 7.28 26.96
CA ILE A 92 0.61 7.79 27.23
C ILE A 92 0.50 7.93 28.74
N LYS A 93 0.38 9.16 29.24
CA LYS A 93 0.14 9.40 30.66
C LYS A 93 -1.30 9.03 30.99
N VAL A 94 -1.47 7.93 31.70
CA VAL A 94 -2.77 7.52 32.24
C VAL A 94 -3.06 8.35 33.49
N SER A 95 -4.12 9.17 33.45
CA SER A 95 -4.49 10.05 34.56
C SER A 95 -5.47 9.42 35.56
N ASN A 96 -6.18 8.37 35.16
CA ASN A 96 -7.27 7.78 35.96
C ASN A 96 -6.94 6.33 36.37
N PRO A 97 -7.20 5.95 37.64
CA PRO A 97 -7.06 4.56 38.07
C PRO A 97 -8.13 3.68 37.39
N PHE A 98 -7.69 2.62 36.72
CA PHE A 98 -8.56 1.68 35.98
C PHE A 98 -9.23 0.61 36.84
N GLU A 99 -9.27 0.80 38.16
CA GLU A 99 -9.71 -0.20 39.14
C GLU A 99 -11.16 -0.66 38.94
N ASN A 100 -12.00 0.16 38.31
CA ASN A 100 -13.41 -0.14 38.05
C ASN A 100 -13.74 -0.49 36.59
N LEU A 101 -12.74 -0.75 35.73
CA LEU A 101 -13.03 -1.22 34.38
C LEU A 101 -13.54 -2.67 34.42
N LEU A 102 -14.66 -2.90 33.75
CA LEU A 102 -15.23 -4.23 33.57
C LEU A 102 -14.21 -5.12 32.85
N LEU A 103 -13.60 -6.06 33.58
CA LEU A 103 -12.75 -7.08 33.00
C LEU A 103 -13.61 -8.06 32.22
N TRP A 104 -13.40 -8.12 30.91
CA TRP A 104 -14.04 -9.12 30.06
C TRP A 104 -13.54 -10.51 30.45
N LYS A 105 -14.39 -11.27 31.16
CA LYS A 105 -14.10 -12.65 31.57
C LYS A 105 -14.69 -13.59 30.52
N ASN A 106 -13.83 -14.19 29.70
CA ASN A 106 -14.25 -15.23 28.77
C ASN A 106 -14.66 -16.47 29.59
N ARG A 107 -15.93 -16.87 29.52
CA ARG A 107 -16.45 -18.14 30.08
C ARG A 107 -16.66 -19.14 28.97
#